data_AF-A0A2T1CWU3-F1
#
_entry.id   AF-A0A2T1CWU3-F1
#
_cell.length_a   1.000
_cell.length_b   1.000
_cell.length_c   1.000
_cell.angle_alpha   90.00
_cell.angle_beta   90.00
_cell.angle_gamma   90.00
#
_symmetry.space_group_name_H-M   'P 1'
#
loop_
_entity.id
_entity.type
_entity.pdbx_description
1 polymer ?
#
loop_
_entity_poly.entity_id
_entity_poly.type
_entity_poly.pdbx_seq_one_letter_code
_entity_poly.pdbx_strand_id
1 'polypeptide(L)' 'MKLKVTTIGNSTGVILPKKLLEKLRISKGDTLYVTETSRGVELSPYDQDFATQMEIAESIMREDRDVLRKLAE' A
#
# COMPACT_ATOMS: atom_id res chain seq x y z
N MET A 1 12.28 -14.81 -5.67
CA MET A 1 11.50 -15.72 -4.78
C MET A 1 10.10 -15.82 -5.35
N LYS A 2 9.50 -17.01 -5.39
CA LYS A 2 8.16 -17.23 -5.98
C LYS A 2 7.16 -17.59 -4.88
N LEU A 3 5.97 -17.02 -4.94
CA LEU A 3 4.83 -17.41 -4.11
C LEU A 3 3.85 -18.19 -4.98
N LYS A 4 3.18 -19.19 -4.41
CA LYS A 4 2.15 -19.95 -5.10
C LYS A 4 0.79 -19.50 -4.59
N VAL A 5 -0.11 -19.23 -5.53
CA VAL A 5 -1.52 -19.00 -5.24
C VAL A 5 -2.17 -20.34 -4.95
N THR A 6 -2.88 -20.43 -3.83
CA THR A 6 -3.54 -21.65 -3.36
C THR A 6 -4.94 -21.35 -2.87
N THR A 7 -5.81 -22.35 -2.92
CA THR A 7 -7.15 -22.27 -2.34
C THR A 7 -7.05 -22.36 -0.81
N ILE A 8 -7.74 -21.46 -0.11
CA ILE A 8 -7.91 -21.43 1.34
C ILE A 8 -9.41 -21.35 1.62
N GLY A 9 -10.05 -22.49 1.87
CA GLY A 9 -11.51 -22.58 1.98
C GLY A 9 -12.20 -22.16 0.68
N ASN A 10 -13.09 -21.18 0.75
CA ASN A 10 -13.75 -20.57 -0.42
C ASN A 10 -12.97 -19.41 -1.02
N SER A 11 -11.80 -19.09 -0.46
CA SER A 11 -10.97 -17.96 -0.88
C SER A 11 -9.70 -18.44 -1.57
N THR A 12 -9.02 -17.49 -2.19
CA THR A 12 -7.69 -17.68 -2.76
C THR A 12 -6.66 -16.91 -1.93
N GLY A 13 -5.51 -17.50 -1.65
CA GLY A 13 -4.46 -16.87 -0.88
C GLY A 13 -3.05 -17.28 -1.30
N VAL A 14 -2.06 -16.70 -0.64
CA VAL A 14 -0.64 -17.02 -0.80
C VAL A 14 -0.02 -17.37 0.54
N ILE A 15 0.92 -18.31 0.55
CA ILE A 15 1.65 -18.69 1.76
C ILE A 15 2.93 -17.87 1.81
N LEU A 16 3.06 -17.01 2.83
CA LEU A 16 4.28 -16.25 3.08
C LEU A 16 5.31 -17.13 3.81
N PRO A 17 6.50 -17.37 3.22
CA PRO A 17 7.56 -18.12 3.89
C PRO A 17 8.04 -17.38 5.15
N LYS A 18 8.60 -18.12 6.12
CA LYS A 18 9.12 -17.56 7.39
C LYS A 18 10.03 -16.35 7.19
N LYS A 19 10.91 -16.38 6.19
CA LYS A 19 11.82 -15.27 5.84
C LYS A 19 11.08 -13.97 5.48
N LEU A 20 9.89 -14.04 4.89
CA LEU A 20 9.07 -12.85 4.62
C LEU A 20 8.39 -12.34 5.89
N LEU A 21 7.87 -13.25 6.72
CA LEU A 21 7.26 -12.89 8.00
C LEU A 21 8.26 -12.15 8.90
N GLU A 22 9.50 -12.65 8.98
CA GLU A 22 10.59 -12.00 9.74
C GLU A 22 10.97 -10.63 9.18
N LYS A 23 11.02 -10.47 7.85
CA LYS A 23 11.32 -9.19 7.20
C LYS A 23 10.24 -8.13 7.45
N LEU A 24 8.99 -8.55 7.36
CA LEU A 24 7.82 -7.70 7.62
C LEU A 24 7.54 -7.56 9.12
N ARG A 25 8.27 -8.29 9.98
CA ARG A 25 8.12 -8.33 11.44
C ARG A 25 6.68 -8.65 11.87
N ILE A 26 6.04 -9.58 11.16
CA ILE A 26 4.68 -10.02 11.43
C ILE A 26 4.62 -11.48 11.90
N SER A 27 3.59 -11.78 12.66
CA SER A 27 3.25 -13.08 13.22
C SER A 27 1.85 -13.53 12.78
N LYS A 28 1.52 -14.79 13.06
CA LYS A 28 0.18 -15.31 12.81
C LYS A 28 -0.85 -14.50 13.60
N GLY A 29 -1.83 -13.94 12.90
CA GLY A 29 -2.88 -13.09 13.49
C GLY A 29 -2.67 -11.60 13.20
N ASP A 30 -1.48 -11.20 12.74
CA ASP A 30 -1.23 -9.82 12.33
C ASP A 30 -1.84 -9.53 10.95
N THR A 31 -2.15 -8.25 10.73
CA THR A 31 -2.71 -7.75 9.47
C THR A 31 -1.62 -7.17 8.59
N LEU A 32 -1.73 -7.38 7.27
CA LEU A 32 -0.94 -6.69 6.26
C LEU A 32 -1.85 -5.77 5.45
N TYR A 33 -1.34 -4.58 5.17
CA TYR A 33 -1.94 -3.61 4.28
C TYR A 33 -1.39 -3.79 2.87
N VAL A 34 -2.24 -3.53 1.88
CA VAL A 34 -1.91 -3.71 0.46
C VAL A 34 -2.08 -2.37 -0.24
N THR A 35 -1.01 -1.88 -0.86
CA THR A 35 -1.04 -0.63 -1.64
C THR A 35 -0.77 -0.94 -3.10
N GLU A 36 -1.56 -0.34 -3.99
CA GLU A 36 -1.37 -0.47 -5.43
C GLU A 36 -0.24 0.45 -5.92
N THR A 37 0.61 -0.09 -6.80
CA THR A 37 1.74 0.61 -7.41
C THR A 37 1.73 0.38 -8.91
N SER A 38 2.50 1.17 -9.66
CA SER A 38 2.64 1.00 -11.12
C SER A 38 3.24 -0.36 -11.54
N ARG A 39 3.79 -1.14 -10.61
CA ARG A 39 4.42 -2.45 -10.86
C ARG A 39 3.64 -3.64 -10.30
N GLY A 40 2.51 -3.40 -9.63
CA GLY A 40 1.75 -4.42 -8.92
C GLY A 40 1.36 -3.95 -7.52
N VAL A 41 1.44 -4.83 -6.52
CA VAL A 41 1.05 -4.52 -5.14
C VAL A 41 2.23 -4.57 -4.18
N GLU A 42 2.24 -3.67 -3.20
CA GLU A 42 3.17 -3.67 -2.06
C GLU A 42 2.44 -4.14 -0.80
N LEU A 43 3.14 -4.92 0.04
CA LEU A 43 2.63 -5.41 1.32
C LEU A 43 3.40 -4.74 2.46
N SER A 44 2.68 -4.10 3.39
CA SER A 44 3.26 -3.42 4.55
C SER A 44 2.56 -3.85 5.85
N PRO A 45 3.31 -4.03 6.96
CA PRO A 45 2.71 -4.24 8.29
C PRO A 45 2.13 -2.95 8.88
N TYR A 46 2.50 -1.79 8.32
CA TYR A 46 1.99 -0.48 8.70
C TYR A 46 0.93 -0.03 7.70
N ASP A 47 -0.13 0.57 8.22
CA ASP A 47 -1.14 1.25 7.42
C ASP A 47 -0.53 2.49 6.76
N GLN A 48 -0.11 2.35 5.51
CA GLN A 48 0.42 3.46 4.70
C GLN A 48 -0.69 4.31 4.07
N ASP A 49 -1.95 3.86 4.09
CA ASP A 49 -3.07 4.64 3.56
C ASP A 49 -3.28 5.90 4.42
N PHE A 50 -2.99 5.83 5.71
CA PHE A 50 -3.08 7.00 6.60
C PHE A 50 -1.97 8.04 6.38
N ALA A 51 -0.75 7.62 6.08
CA ALA A 51 0.40 8.53 5.94
C ALA A 51 0.50 9.14 4.53
N THR A 52 0.21 8.34 3.50
CA THR A 52 0.45 8.71 2.10
C THR A 52 -0.74 9.46 1.48
N GLN A 53 -1.99 9.19 1.91
CA GLN A 53 -3.10 10.06 1.54
C GLN A 53 -2.90 11.49 2.08
N MET A 54 -2.27 11.64 3.25
CA MET A 54 -2.01 12.95 3.85
C MET A 54 -0.97 13.75 3.04
N GLU A 55 0.12 13.11 2.60
CA GLU A 55 1.19 13.75 1.80
C GLU A 55 0.78 14.01 0.34
N ILE A 56 0.09 13.07 -0.31
CA ILE A 56 -0.41 13.25 -1.68
C ILE A 56 -1.54 14.30 -1.70
N ALA A 57 -2.44 14.32 -0.71
CA ALA A 57 -3.44 15.39 -0.59
C ALA A 57 -2.80 16.75 -0.30
N GLU A 58 -1.74 16.83 0.52
CA GLU A 58 -1.01 18.08 0.75
C GLU A 58 -0.34 18.60 -0.52
N SER A 59 0.23 17.71 -1.35
CA SER A 59 0.87 18.09 -2.61
C SER A 59 -0.15 18.62 -3.63
N ILE A 60 -1.32 17.99 -3.72
CA ILE A 60 -2.42 18.40 -4.63
C ILE A 60 -3.06 19.73 -4.16
N MET A 61 -3.31 19.92 -2.86
CA MET A 61 -3.83 21.20 -2.32
C MET A 61 -2.87 22.37 -2.48
N ARG A 62 -1.56 22.10 -2.64
CA ARG A 62 -0.52 23.12 -2.85
C ARG A 62 -0.37 23.47 -4.33
N GLU A 63 -0.55 22.50 -5.24
CA GLU A 63 -0.50 22.69 -6.70
C GLU A 63 -1.71 23.50 -7.24
N ASP A 64 -2.90 23.34 -6.65
CA ASP A 64 -4.10 24.06 -7.10
C ASP A 64 -4.12 25.56 -6.72
N ARG A 65 -3.31 25.99 -5.75
CA ARG A 65 -3.21 27.42 -5.38
C ARG A 65 -2.52 28.24 -6.48
N ASP A 66 -1.65 27.63 -7.27
CA ASP A 66 -0.92 28.29 -8.35
C ASP A 66 -1.70 28.31 -9.67
N VAL A 67 -2.57 27.32 -9.91
CA VAL A 67 -3.40 27.23 -11.12
C VAL A 67 -4.55 28.24 -11.08
N LEU A 68 -5.19 28.44 -9.93
CA LEU A 68 -6.26 29.44 -9.76
C LEU A 68 -5.75 30.90 -9.83
N ARG A 69 -4.46 31.14 -9.59
CA ARG A 69 -3.86 32.49 -9.72
C ARG A 69 -3.57 32.88 -11.17
N LYS A 70 -3.42 31.90 -12.08
CA LYS A 70 -3.14 32.13 -13.51
C LYS A 70 -4.38 32.31 -14.39
N LEU A 71 -5.58 32.09 -13.84
CA LEU A 71 -6.86 32.34 -14.53
C LEU A 71 -7.51 33.68 -14.14
N ALA A 72 -6.81 34.49 -13.33
CA ALA A 72 -7.23 35.82 -12.90
C ALA A 72 -6.47 36.96 -13.63
N GLU A 73 -5.77 36.63 -14.73
CA GLU A 73 -5.35 37.59 -15.77
C GLU A 73 -6.19 37.39 -17.03
#